data_AF-A0A959UUM7-F1
#
_entry.id   AF-A0A959UUM7-F1
#
_cell.length_a   1.000
_cell.length_b   1.000
_cell.length_c   1.000
_cell.angle_alpha   90.00
_cell.angle_beta   90.00
_cell.angle_gamma   90.00
#
_symmetry.space_group_name_H-M   'P 1'
#
loop_
_entity.id
_entity.type
_entity.pdbx_description
1 polymer ?
#
loop_
_entity_poly.entity_id
_entity_poly.type
_entity_poly.pdbx_seq_one_letter_code
_entity_poly.pdbx_strand_id
1 'polypeptide(L)' 'LVRETAQATGHQLVERDHPFKWGEDFGLFTARYTGCMFGLGSGERQPALHNPDYDFPDALIPHGVELLHTAARRFLDA' A
#
# COMPACT_ATOMS: atom_id res chain seq x y z
N LEU A 1 -0.04 11.79 -6.39
CA LEU A 1 1.14 10.90 -6.21
C LEU A 1 0.81 9.40 -6.18
N VAL A 2 0.32 8.81 -5.08
CA VAL A 2 0.17 7.33 -4.96
C VAL A 2 -0.83 6.77 -5.98
N ARG A 3 -2.03 7.36 -6.10
CA ARG A 3 -3.05 6.96 -7.09
C ARG A 3 -2.52 6.99 -8.53
N GLU A 4 -1.88 8.08 -8.91
CA GLU A 4 -1.26 8.25 -10.24
C GLU A 4 -0.11 7.26 -10.47
N THR A 5 0.60 6.87 -9.40
CA THR A 5 1.69 5.89 -9.48
C THR A 5 1.13 4.49 -9.71
N ALA A 6 0.08 4.10 -8.98
CA ALA A 6 -0.62 2.84 -9.20
C ALA A 6 -1.15 2.74 -10.65
N GLN A 7 -1.80 3.79 -11.14
CA GLN A 7 -2.28 3.84 -12.53
C GLN A 7 -1.13 3.72 -13.55
N ALA A 8 -0.04 4.47 -13.37
CA ALA A 8 1.07 4.47 -14.32
C ALA A 8 1.89 3.19 -14.32
N THR A 9 1.87 2.42 -13.22
CA THR A 9 2.52 1.11 -13.10
C THR A 9 1.56 -0.03 -13.43
N GLY A 10 0.34 0.27 -13.91
CA GLY A 10 -0.63 -0.74 -14.32
C GLY A 10 -1.30 -1.50 -13.18
N HIS A 11 -1.18 -1.03 -11.94
CA HIS A 11 -1.84 -1.64 -10.79
C HIS A 11 -3.31 -1.19 -10.69
N GLN A 12 -4.19 -2.14 -10.38
CA GLN A 12 -5.58 -1.83 -10.07
C GLN A 12 -5.67 -0.99 -8.79
N LEU A 13 -6.30 0.17 -8.88
CA LEU A 13 -6.62 0.98 -7.71
C LEU A 13 -7.96 0.52 -7.12
N VAL A 14 -7.95 0.12 -5.85
CA VAL A 14 -9.16 -0.17 -5.08
C VAL A 14 -9.27 0.83 -3.95
N GLU A 15 -10.29 1.69 -4.00
CA GLU A 15 -10.63 2.58 -2.90
C GLU A 15 -11.58 1.86 -1.95
N ARG A 16 -11.37 2.06 -0.64
CA ARG A 16 -12.25 1.50 0.39
C ARG A 16 -13.31 2.52 0.75
N ASP A 17 -14.56 2.08 0.79
CA ASP A 17 -15.68 2.91 1.24
C ASP A 17 -15.61 3.22 2.75
N HIS A 18 -14.86 2.41 3.50
CA HIS A 18 -14.69 2.53 4.95
C HIS A 18 -13.23 2.37 5.38
N PRO A 19 -12.80 3.08 6.45
CA PRO A 19 -11.49 2.92 7.04
C PRO A 19 -11.19 1.48 7.46
N PHE A 20 -9.91 1.14 7.59
CA PHE A 20 -9.50 -0.10 8.21
C PHE A 20 -9.88 -0.11 9.70
N LYS A 21 -10.22 -1.29 10.22
CA LYS A 21 -10.61 -1.47 11.63
C LYS A 21 -9.41 -1.49 12.58
N TRP A 22 -8.24 -1.87 12.06
CA TRP A 22 -6.99 -1.93 12.82
C TRP A 22 -6.38 -0.54 12.94
N GLY A 23 -5.76 -0.27 14.09
CA GLY A 23 -4.93 0.91 14.29
C GLY A 23 -3.53 0.67 13.72
N GLU A 24 -2.87 1.75 13.31
CA GLU A 24 -1.50 1.73 12.82
C GLU A 24 -0.75 2.96 13.34
N ASP A 25 0.47 2.76 13.82
CA ASP A 25 1.25 3.84 14.44
C ASP A 25 1.74 4.88 13.41
N PHE A 26 1.70 4.55 12.12
CA PHE A 26 1.96 5.47 11.01
C PHE A 26 1.10 6.75 11.09
N GLY A 27 -0.08 6.65 11.73
CA GLY A 27 -0.94 7.79 12.03
C GLY A 27 -0.22 8.94 12.75
N LEU A 28 0.76 8.61 13.62
CA LEU A 28 1.57 9.60 14.35
C LEU A 28 2.39 10.49 13.41
N PHE A 29 2.92 9.94 12.32
CA PHE A 29 3.61 10.74 11.30
C PHE A 29 2.63 11.63 10.55
N THR A 30 1.49 11.08 10.15
CA THR A 30 0.47 11.83 9.37
C THR A 30 -0.23 12.91 10.17
N ALA A 31 -0.14 12.87 11.51
CA ALA A 31 -0.60 13.95 12.37
C ALA A 31 0.25 15.23 12.24
N ARG A 32 1.51 15.10 11.76
CA ARG A 32 2.45 16.22 11.62
C ARG A 32 2.85 16.51 10.18
N TYR A 33 2.86 15.51 9.32
CA TYR A 33 3.32 15.61 7.94
C TYR A 33 2.27 15.06 6.97
N THR A 34 2.15 15.66 5.78
CA THR A 34 1.33 15.06 4.73
C THR A 34 1.92 13.70 4.36
N GLY A 35 1.12 12.64 4.52
CA GLY A 35 1.55 11.28 4.22
C GLY A 35 0.39 10.44 3.69
N CYS A 36 0.73 9.28 3.14
CA CYS A 36 -0.23 8.34 2.60
C CYS A 36 0.24 6.92 2.91
N MET A 37 -0.67 6.11 3.45
CA MET A 37 -0.49 4.67 3.59
C MET A 37 -1.42 3.97 2.61
N PHE A 38 -0.92 2.92 1.97
CA PHE A 38 -1.68 2.10 1.04
C PHE A 38 -1.33 0.61 1.26
N GLY A 39 -2.24 -0.28 0.91
CA GLY A 39 -2.03 -1.72 0.98
C GLY A 39 -1.77 -2.34 -0.39
N LEU A 40 -1.13 -3.51 -0.41
CA LEU A 40 -1.06 -4.38 -1.57
C LEU A 40 -2.08 -5.51 -1.41
N GLY A 41 -2.88 -5.77 -2.45
CA GLY A 41 -3.87 -6.84 -2.41
C GLY A 41 -3.21 -8.21 -2.45
N SER A 42 -3.26 -8.97 -1.35
CA SER A 42 -2.80 -10.36 -1.26
C SER A 42 -3.79 -11.40 -1.78
N GLY A 43 -4.90 -10.95 -2.37
CA GLY A 43 -5.99 -11.80 -2.86
C GLY A 43 -7.05 -12.10 -1.80
N GLU A 44 -8.27 -12.38 -2.26
CA GLU A 44 -9.46 -12.56 -1.41
C GLU A 44 -9.48 -13.87 -0.62
N ARG A 45 -8.67 -14.86 -1.04
CA ARG A 45 -8.54 -16.16 -0.36
C ARG A 45 -7.42 -16.19 0.67
N GLN A 46 -6.67 -15.10 0.82
CA GLN A 46 -5.60 -15.01 1.79
C GLN A 46 -6.18 -14.87 3.21
N PRO A 47 -5.64 -15.58 4.22
CA PRO A 47 -6.00 -15.33 5.61
C PRO A 47 -5.78 -13.86 6.00
N ALA A 48 -6.48 -13.41 7.04
CA ALA A 48 -6.23 -12.10 7.61
C ALA A 48 -4.83 -12.05 8.25
N LEU A 49 -4.23 -10.86 8.30
CA LEU A 49 -3.01 -10.61 9.07
C LEU A 49 -3.20 -11.09 10.53
N HIS A 50 -2.16 -11.69 11.11
CA HIS A 50 -2.14 -12.37 12.41
C HIS A 50 -2.84 -13.74 12.48
N ASN A 51 -3.42 -14.23 11.40
CA ASN A 51 -3.81 -15.63 11.33
C ASN A 51 -2.54 -16.52 11.24
N PRO A 52 -2.45 -17.65 11.98
CA PRO A 52 -1.28 -18.54 11.94
C PRO A 52 -1.01 -19.15 10.56
N ASP A 53 -2.04 -19.26 9.71
CA ASP A 53 -1.93 -19.76 8.34
C ASP A 53 -1.61 -18.66 7.32
N TYR A 54 -1.45 -17.39 7.77
CA TYR A 54 -1.05 -16.31 6.88
C TYR A 54 0.40 -16.51 6.43
N ASP A 55 0.59 -16.68 5.14
CA ASP A 55 1.89 -16.72 4.48
C ASP A 55 1.98 -15.62 3.42
N PHE A 56 2.98 -14.74 3.52
CA PHE A 56 3.05 -13.58 2.63
C PHE A 56 3.32 -14.03 1.18
N PRO A 57 2.56 -13.55 0.18
CA PRO A 57 2.75 -13.98 -1.19
C PRO A 57 3.93 -13.22 -1.82
N ASP A 58 5.10 -13.86 -1.88
CA ASP A 58 6.36 -13.29 -2.40
C ASP A 58 6.25 -12.66 -3.80
N ALA A 59 5.30 -13.10 -4.61
CA ALA A 59 5.00 -12.48 -5.90
C ALA A 59 4.61 -10.99 -5.79
N LEU A 60 4.19 -10.51 -4.62
CA LEU A 60 3.88 -9.09 -4.37
C LEU A 60 5.12 -8.22 -4.13
N ILE A 61 6.27 -8.79 -3.79
CA ILE A 61 7.50 -8.03 -3.52
C ILE A 61 7.85 -7.08 -4.67
N PRO A 62 7.97 -7.53 -5.94
CA PRO A 62 8.32 -6.63 -7.04
C PRO A 62 7.29 -5.50 -7.23
N HIS A 63 6.01 -5.76 -7.01
CA HIS A 63 4.93 -4.75 -7.10
C HIS A 63 5.06 -3.67 -6.02
N GLY A 64 5.33 -4.07 -4.77
CA GLY A 64 5.56 -3.14 -3.67
C GLY A 64 6.79 -2.26 -3.90
N VAL A 65 7.88 -2.87 -4.39
CA VAL A 65 9.12 -2.16 -4.75
C VAL A 65 8.86 -1.16 -5.87
N GLU A 66 8.19 -1.57 -6.95
CA GLU A 66 7.91 -0.69 -8.10
C GLU A 66 7.07 0.53 -7.69
N LEU A 67 6.01 0.32 -6.89
CA LEU A 67 5.14 1.40 -6.42
C LEU A 67 5.90 2.40 -5.54
N LEU A 68 6.62 1.93 -4.53
CA LEU A 68 7.38 2.81 -3.63
C LEU A 68 8.51 3.53 -4.35
N HIS A 69 9.29 2.82 -5.18
CA HIS A 69 10.38 3.40 -5.94
C HIS A 69 9.88 4.47 -6.92
N THR A 70 8.81 4.18 -7.68
CA THR A 70 8.25 5.14 -8.65
C THR A 70 7.64 6.34 -7.96
N ALA A 71 6.94 6.15 -6.83
CA ALA A 71 6.37 7.25 -6.06
C ALA A 71 7.47 8.14 -5.46
N ALA A 72 8.54 7.55 -4.91
CA ALA A 72 9.68 8.29 -4.38
C ALA A 72 10.38 9.10 -5.49
N ARG A 73 10.64 8.50 -6.65
CA ARG A 73 11.22 9.22 -7.79
C ARG A 73 10.35 10.39 -8.24
N ARG A 74 9.05 10.17 -8.42
CA ARG A 74 8.11 11.24 -8.80
C ARG A 74 8.03 12.36 -7.78
N PHE A 75 8.21 12.06 -6.50
CA PHE A 75 8.21 13.08 -5.45
C PHE A 75 9.51 13.88 -5.43
N LEU A 76 10.65 13.24 -5.70
CA LEU A 76 11.98 13.88 -5.68
C LEU A 76 12.31 14.62 -6.99
N ASP A 77 11.75 14.18 -8.12
CA ASP A 77 11.94 14.76 -9.45
C ASP A 77 10.94 15.92 -9.72
N ALA A 78 10.02 16.21 -8.78
CA ALA A 78 9.02 17.29 -8.85
C ALA A 78 9.51 18.58 -8.19
#